data_AF-A0A7S3X046-F1
#
_entry.id   AF-A0A7S3X046-F1
#
_cell.length_a   1.000
_cell.length_b   1.000
_cell.length_c   1.000
_cell.angle_alpha   90.00
_cell.angle_beta   90.00
_cell.angle_gamma   90.00
#
_symmetry.space_group_name_H-M   'P 1'
#
loop_
_entity.id
_entity.type
_entity.pdbx_description
1 polymer ?
#
loop_
_entity_poly.entity_id
_entity_poly.type
_entity_poly.pdbx_seq_one_letter_code
_entity_poly.pdbx_strand_id
1 'polypeptide(L)'
;RREKTAHLLIDYSDVLQTNVYMLGSCFLKFTRMLSLTLPVIDPSLYIHRFASRLEFGDKTHLVSMSALRLVQRMKRDWIQTGRRPSGICGAALLIAARVHGFRRTQREVIGVVRICDVTLRKRLIEFSGTSLGRLTARQLETVDLDTYGPMADPPSFTANRLADAAQTRMLMEPTREVERQRRHAELRSLKLPELRARLKEAGEPTG
;
A
#
# COMPACT_ATOMS: atom_id res chain seq x y z
N ARG A 1 25.30 5.89 10.94
CA ARG A 1 24.84 4.51 10.60
C ARG A 1 25.46 3.44 11.51
N ARG A 2 26.79 3.37 11.64
CA ARG A 2 27.46 2.38 12.52
C ARG A 2 27.05 2.48 13.99
N GLU A 3 26.96 3.71 14.49
CA GLU A 3 26.53 4.02 15.87
C GLU A 3 25.02 3.86 16.11
N LYS A 4 24.24 3.44 15.10
CA LYS A 4 22.78 3.25 15.18
C LYS A 4 22.00 4.47 15.71
N THR A 5 22.53 5.68 15.52
CA THR A 5 21.86 6.92 15.92
C THR A 5 20.64 7.22 15.04
N ALA A 6 19.65 7.88 15.63
CA ALA A 6 18.42 8.28 14.96
C ALA A 6 18.62 9.54 14.09
N HIS A 7 19.53 9.49 13.11
CA HIS A 7 19.76 10.57 12.13
C HIS A 7 19.51 10.09 10.70
N LEU A 8 18.80 10.89 9.93
CA LEU A 8 18.54 10.67 8.51
C LEU A 8 19.50 11.50 7.65
N LEU A 9 19.74 11.06 6.43
CA LEU A 9 20.56 11.80 5.47
C LEU A 9 20.00 13.21 5.20
N ILE A 10 18.68 13.36 5.22
CA ILE A 10 18.02 14.66 5.05
C ILE A 10 18.30 15.62 6.20
N ASP A 11 18.54 15.13 7.42
CA ASP A 11 18.86 16.01 8.55
C ASP A 11 20.23 16.70 8.32
N TYR A 12 21.19 15.99 7.74
CA TYR A 12 22.48 16.58 7.33
C TYR A 12 22.33 17.52 6.14
N SER A 13 21.45 17.16 5.19
CA SER A 13 21.11 18.00 4.03
C SER A 13 20.57 19.36 4.45
N ASP A 14 19.67 19.37 5.44
CA ASP A 14 19.05 20.58 6.00
C ASP A 14 20.10 21.45 6.71
N VAL A 15 21.03 20.87 7.48
CA VAL A 15 22.09 21.65 8.15
C VAL A 15 23.10 22.21 7.16
N LEU A 16 23.52 21.40 6.18
CA LEU A 16 24.51 21.80 5.17
C LEU A 16 23.93 22.67 4.06
N GLN A 17 22.60 22.84 4.00
CA GLN A 17 21.88 23.53 2.92
C GLN A 17 22.29 23.03 1.51
N THR A 18 22.53 21.72 1.40
CA THR A 18 22.92 21.05 0.15
C THR A 18 21.86 20.07 -0.31
N ASN A 19 21.89 19.69 -1.58
CA ASN A 19 20.93 18.74 -2.13
C ASN A 19 21.19 17.31 -1.61
N VAL A 20 20.17 16.68 -1.02
CA VAL A 20 20.22 15.32 -0.47
C VAL A 20 20.66 14.26 -1.48
N TYR A 21 20.36 14.47 -2.77
CA TYR A 21 20.77 13.56 -3.85
C TYR A 21 22.28 13.62 -4.10
N MET A 22 22.90 14.80 -3.99
CA MET A 22 24.35 14.97 -4.12
C MET A 22 25.06 14.30 -2.94
N LEU A 23 24.59 14.54 -1.71
CA LEU A 23 25.09 13.88 -0.50
C LEU A 23 24.96 12.35 -0.61
N GLY A 24 23.82 11.86 -1.09
CA GLY A 24 23.59 10.43 -1.28
C GLY A 24 24.51 9.81 -2.34
N SER A 25 24.73 10.51 -3.46
CA SER A 25 25.65 10.06 -4.52
C SER A 25 27.09 10.00 -4.02
N CYS A 26 27.55 11.04 -3.33
CA CYS A 26 28.88 11.09 -2.73
C CYS A 26 29.07 9.98 -1.69
N PHE A 27 28.09 9.80 -0.80
CA PHE A 27 28.07 8.73 0.20
C PHE A 27 28.18 7.34 -0.45
N LEU A 28 27.40 7.07 -1.49
CA LEU A 28 27.46 5.79 -2.21
C LEU A 28 28.82 5.57 -2.87
N LYS A 29 29.40 6.60 -3.49
CA LYS A 29 30.76 6.51 -4.05
C LYS A 29 31.79 6.18 -2.98
N PHE A 30 31.78 6.87 -1.85
CA PHE A 30 32.70 6.58 -0.73
C PHE A 30 32.54 5.16 -0.20
N THR A 31 31.30 4.70 0.01
CA THR A 31 31.07 3.33 0.51
C THR A 31 31.59 2.25 -0.44
N ARG A 32 31.52 2.48 -1.76
CA ARG A 32 32.08 1.57 -2.77
C ARG A 32 33.61 1.63 -2.79
N MET A 33 34.19 2.84 -2.82
CA MET A 33 35.66 3.00 -2.87
C MET A 33 36.34 2.40 -1.64
N LEU A 34 35.75 2.58 -0.46
CA LEU A 34 36.28 2.09 0.80
C LEU A 34 35.80 0.67 1.15
N SER A 35 35.03 0.01 0.26
CA SER A 35 34.45 -1.33 0.48
C SER A 35 33.76 -1.51 1.85
N LEU A 36 33.02 -0.50 2.29
CA LEU A 36 32.40 -0.49 3.62
C LEU A 36 31.09 -1.26 3.62
N THR A 37 31.00 -2.27 4.47
CA THR A 37 29.72 -2.90 4.81
C THR A 37 28.98 -2.05 5.84
N LEU A 38 27.74 -1.66 5.51
CA LEU A 38 26.91 -0.82 6.38
C LEU A 38 25.73 -1.62 6.92
N PRO A 39 25.43 -1.50 8.23
CA PRO A 39 24.27 -2.17 8.79
C PRO A 39 22.98 -1.54 8.26
N VAL A 40 21.97 -2.39 8.08
CA VAL A 40 20.60 -1.95 7.81
C VAL A 40 20.04 -1.30 9.08
N ILE A 41 19.49 -0.09 8.95
CA ILE A 41 18.89 0.64 10.07
C ILE A 41 17.41 0.27 10.18
N ASP A 42 16.98 -0.07 11.40
CA ASP A 42 15.57 -0.29 11.70
C ASP A 42 14.82 1.05 11.79
N PRO A 43 13.70 1.24 11.04
CA PRO A 43 12.86 2.44 11.16
C PRO A 43 12.36 2.72 12.56
N SER A 44 12.24 1.69 13.41
CA SER A 44 11.82 1.79 14.81
C SER A 44 12.63 2.82 15.59
N LEU A 45 13.91 2.99 15.26
CA LEU A 45 14.82 3.95 15.90
C LEU A 45 14.36 5.42 15.76
N TYR A 46 13.59 5.75 14.72
CA TYR A 46 13.14 7.12 14.47
C TYR A 46 11.82 7.46 15.19
N ILE A 47 11.08 6.47 15.71
CA ILE A 47 9.73 6.68 16.25
C ILE A 47 9.75 7.62 17.45
N HIS A 48 10.62 7.38 18.43
CA HIS A 48 10.72 8.24 19.62
C HIS A 48 11.07 9.69 19.27
N ARG A 49 12.02 9.87 18.34
CA ARG A 49 12.41 11.20 17.85
C ARG A 49 11.24 11.94 17.21
N PHE A 50 10.48 11.26 16.36
CA PHE A 50 9.33 11.87 15.69
C PHE A 50 8.15 12.10 16.63
N ALA A 51 7.88 11.18 17.55
CA ALA A 51 6.82 11.34 18.53
C ALA A 51 7.07 12.51 19.47
N SER A 52 8.32 12.72 19.90
CA SER A 52 8.71 13.88 20.71
C SER A 52 8.44 15.21 20.00
N ARG A 53 8.63 15.27 18.67
CA ARG A 53 8.36 16.48 17.86
C ARG A 53 6.88 16.69 17.54
N LEU A 54 6.04 15.67 17.71
CA LEU A 54 4.59 15.74 17.48
C LEU A 54 3.80 16.06 18.76
N GLU A 55 4.48 16.18 19.90
CA GLU A 55 3.94 16.68 21.18
C GLU A 55 2.60 16.04 21.58
N PHE A 56 2.61 14.76 21.96
CA PHE A 56 1.40 14.07 22.42
C PHE A 56 1.14 14.21 23.94
N GLY A 57 1.80 15.19 24.59
CA GLY A 57 1.73 15.39 26.04
C GLY A 57 2.13 14.13 26.83
N ASP A 58 1.39 13.84 27.90
CA ASP A 58 1.67 12.71 28.80
C ASP A 58 1.54 11.33 28.12
N LYS A 59 0.79 11.26 27.01
CA LYS A 59 0.58 10.01 26.25
C LYS A 59 1.64 9.77 25.17
N THR A 60 2.68 10.62 25.07
CA THR A 60 3.75 10.46 24.06
C THR A 60 4.42 9.10 24.11
N HIS A 61 4.67 8.57 25.31
CA HIS A 61 5.27 7.25 25.46
C HIS A 61 4.34 6.13 24.93
N LEU A 62 3.05 6.18 25.29
CA LEU A 62 2.05 5.20 24.86
C LEU A 62 1.89 5.19 23.33
N VAL A 63 1.76 6.37 22.71
CA VAL A 63 1.67 6.52 21.26
C VAL A 63 2.93 5.97 20.57
N SER A 64 4.11 6.26 21.12
CA SER A 64 5.39 5.76 20.59
C SER A 64 5.46 4.23 20.63
N MET A 65 5.05 3.61 21.76
CA MET A 65 5.03 2.16 21.91
C MET A 65 4.06 1.49 20.92
N SER A 66 2.84 2.02 20.77
CA SER A 66 1.89 1.51 19.77
C SER A 66 2.43 1.67 18.34
N ALA A 67 3.08 2.80 18.04
CA ALA A 67 3.68 3.02 16.73
C ALA A 67 4.85 2.07 16.45
N LEU A 68 5.68 1.74 17.45
CA LEU A 68 6.75 0.75 17.31
C LEU A 68 6.20 -0.64 16.95
N ARG A 69 5.17 -1.10 17.67
CA ARG A 69 4.52 -2.38 17.39
C ARG A 69 3.93 -2.40 15.97
N LEU A 70 3.30 -1.29 15.56
CA LEU A 70 2.82 -1.13 14.19
C LEU A 70 3.93 -1.21 13.15
N VAL A 71 5.07 -0.54 13.36
CA VAL A 71 6.21 -0.60 12.42
C VAL A 71 6.74 -2.03 12.29
N GLN A 72 6.88 -2.75 13.39
CA GLN A 72 7.31 -4.15 13.39
C GLN A 72 6.33 -5.03 12.61
N ARG A 73 5.03 -4.79 12.76
CA ARG A 73 4.03 -5.52 12.00
C ARG A 73 4.02 -5.15 10.51
N MET A 74 4.16 -3.88 10.17
CA MET A 74 4.32 -3.40 8.79
C MET A 74 5.55 -4.03 8.09
N LYS A 75 6.60 -4.39 8.85
CA LYS A 75 7.74 -5.17 8.34
C LYS A 75 7.32 -6.59 7.92
N ARG A 76 6.51 -7.27 8.75
CA ARG A 76 6.01 -8.63 8.49
C ARG A 76 4.98 -8.67 7.37
N ASP A 77 4.16 -7.62 7.24
CA ASP A 77 3.19 -7.46 6.15
C ASP A 77 3.84 -6.98 4.83
N TRP A 78 5.18 -7.03 4.70
CA TRP A 78 5.93 -6.68 3.48
C TRP A 78 5.70 -5.27 2.91
N ILE A 79 5.14 -4.36 3.70
CA ILE A 79 4.92 -2.97 3.27
C ILE A 79 6.11 -2.06 3.59
N GLN A 80 7.15 -2.54 4.30
CA GLN A 80 8.36 -1.77 4.61
C GLN A 80 9.48 -1.94 3.56
N THR A 81 9.69 -3.16 3.06
CA THR A 81 10.87 -3.50 2.24
C THR A 81 10.94 -2.67 0.96
N GLY A 82 12.15 -2.18 0.62
CA GLY A 82 12.40 -1.37 -0.57
C GLY A 82 11.81 0.06 -0.53
N ARG A 83 11.26 0.49 0.60
CA ARG A 83 10.59 1.80 0.74
C ARG A 83 11.32 2.70 1.74
N ARG A 84 11.03 4.01 1.67
CA ARG A 84 11.62 4.99 2.59
C ARG A 84 11.15 4.74 4.04
N PRO A 85 12.07 4.53 5.01
CA PRO A 85 11.72 4.22 6.39
C PRO A 85 10.90 5.33 7.05
N SER A 86 11.21 6.60 6.76
CA SER A 86 10.47 7.75 7.29
C SER A 86 8.97 7.65 7.01
N GLY A 87 8.57 7.26 5.79
CA GLY A 87 7.15 7.17 5.45
C GLY A 87 6.39 6.07 6.19
N ILE A 88 7.07 4.97 6.55
CA ILE A 88 6.51 3.91 7.39
C ILE A 88 6.32 4.42 8.81
N CYS A 89 7.34 5.08 9.38
CA CYS A 89 7.24 5.70 10.71
C CYS A 89 6.11 6.72 10.79
N GLY A 90 5.98 7.59 9.78
CA GLY A 90 4.93 8.60 9.73
C GLY A 90 3.52 8.01 9.64
N ALA A 91 3.34 6.96 8.83
CA ALA A 91 2.06 6.25 8.76
C ALA A 91 1.71 5.57 10.09
N ALA A 92 2.68 4.86 10.70
CA ALA A 92 2.49 4.21 11.99
C ALA A 92 2.16 5.21 13.11
N LEU A 93 2.86 6.35 13.18
CA LEU A 93 2.59 7.41 14.15
C LEU A 93 1.21 8.04 13.95
N LEU A 94 0.78 8.27 12.72
CA LEU A 94 -0.54 8.84 12.46
C LEU A 94 -1.67 7.87 12.88
N ILE A 95 -1.49 6.57 12.63
CA ILE A 95 -2.44 5.53 13.05
C ILE A 95 -2.45 5.44 14.59
N ALA A 96 -1.29 5.32 15.23
CA ALA A 96 -1.18 5.26 16.68
C ALA A 96 -1.76 6.50 17.37
N ALA A 97 -1.50 7.70 16.84
CA ALA A 97 -2.06 8.94 17.34
C ALA A 97 -3.60 8.88 17.34
N ARG A 98 -4.22 8.41 16.24
CA ARG A 98 -5.68 8.27 16.16
C ARG A 98 -6.24 7.25 17.13
N VAL A 99 -5.54 6.14 17.36
CA VAL A 99 -5.95 5.10 18.31
C VAL A 99 -6.03 5.68 19.73
N HIS A 100 -5.03 6.49 20.12
CA HIS A 100 -4.95 7.15 21.42
C HIS A 100 -5.81 8.43 21.55
N GLY A 101 -6.62 8.75 20.53
CA GLY A 101 -7.54 9.90 20.54
C GLY A 101 -6.95 11.23 20.07
N PHE A 102 -5.71 11.25 19.55
CA PHE A 102 -5.09 12.46 19.01
C PHE A 102 -5.41 12.65 17.53
N ARG A 103 -6.02 13.79 17.19
CA ARG A 103 -6.36 14.16 15.81
C ARG A 103 -5.26 15.02 15.17
N ARG A 104 -4.10 14.41 14.88
CA ARG A 104 -3.03 15.07 14.12
C ARG A 104 -3.35 15.12 12.63
N THR A 105 -3.00 16.23 11.98
CA THR A 105 -3.18 16.36 10.53
C THR A 105 -2.06 15.66 9.77
N GLN A 106 -2.32 15.24 8.52
CA GLN A 106 -1.27 14.64 7.68
C GLN A 106 -0.11 15.63 7.47
N ARG A 107 -0.40 16.92 7.32
CA ARG A 107 0.58 18.00 7.14
C ARG A 107 1.52 18.13 8.33
N GLU A 108 1.02 18.05 9.56
CA GLU A 108 1.85 18.09 10.77
C GLU A 108 2.85 16.93 10.79
N VAL A 109 2.37 15.70 10.54
CA VAL A 109 3.23 14.51 10.51
C VAL A 109 4.27 14.59 9.41
N ILE A 110 3.89 15.10 8.24
CA ILE A 110 4.78 15.30 7.09
C ILE A 110 5.89 16.30 7.41
N GLY A 111 5.57 17.41 8.09
CA GLY A 111 6.55 18.41 8.50
C GLY A 111 7.66 17.81 9.37
N VAL A 112 7.30 16.90 10.27
CA VAL A 112 8.24 16.23 11.19
C VAL A 112 9.05 15.12 10.51
N VAL A 113 8.40 14.32 9.66
CA VAL A 113 8.98 13.10 9.06
C VAL A 113 9.71 13.38 7.74
N ARG A 114 9.52 14.58 7.17
CA ARG A 114 10.16 15.07 5.93
C ARG A 114 9.91 14.16 4.73
N ILE A 115 8.63 13.93 4.41
CA ILE A 115 8.18 13.15 3.24
C ILE A 115 7.05 13.86 2.48
N CYS A 116 6.74 13.46 1.26
CA CYS A 116 5.64 14.07 0.50
C CYS A 116 4.26 13.51 0.94
N ASP A 117 3.19 14.32 0.79
CA ASP A 117 1.80 13.93 1.06
C ASP A 117 1.40 12.63 0.36
N VAL A 118 1.73 12.52 -0.93
CA VAL A 118 1.42 11.33 -1.75
C VAL A 118 2.10 10.09 -1.19
N THR A 119 3.31 10.22 -0.63
CA THR A 119 4.04 9.10 -0.04
C THR A 119 3.35 8.60 1.23
N LEU A 120 2.95 9.52 2.12
CA LEU A 120 2.22 9.15 3.34
C LEU A 120 0.88 8.48 3.00
N ARG A 121 0.12 9.07 2.08
CA ARG A 121 -1.18 8.54 1.64
C ARG A 121 -1.05 7.13 1.04
N LYS A 122 -0.04 6.89 0.19
CA LYS A 122 0.22 5.55 -0.37
C LYS A 122 0.45 4.51 0.73
N ARG A 123 1.22 4.84 1.78
CA ARG A 123 1.46 3.94 2.91
C ARG A 123 0.20 3.64 3.73
N LEU A 124 -0.65 4.65 3.95
CA LEU A 124 -1.93 4.47 4.64
C LEU A 124 -2.89 3.57 3.83
N ILE A 125 -2.94 3.75 2.51
CA ILE A 125 -3.75 2.90 1.62
C ILE A 125 -3.24 1.46 1.65
N GLU A 126 -1.93 1.25 1.53
CA GLU A 126 -1.33 -0.09 1.63
C GLU A 126 -1.66 -0.74 2.98
N PHE A 127 -1.56 0.00 4.09
CA PHE A 127 -1.94 -0.49 5.41
C PHE A 127 -3.43 -0.85 5.49
N SER A 128 -4.32 -0.05 4.91
CA SER A 128 -5.77 -0.36 4.88
C SER A 128 -6.10 -1.66 4.14
N GLY A 129 -5.26 -2.07 3.18
CA GLY A 129 -5.40 -3.35 2.47
C GLY A 129 -4.91 -4.56 3.26
N THR A 130 -4.24 -4.37 4.40
CA THR A 130 -3.75 -5.47 5.26
C THR A 130 -4.83 -5.99 6.20
N SER A 131 -4.58 -7.14 6.82
CA SER A 131 -5.45 -7.71 7.86
C SER A 131 -5.68 -6.77 9.04
N LEU A 132 -4.66 -5.99 9.45
CA LEU A 132 -4.78 -5.01 10.54
C LEU A 132 -5.58 -3.77 10.15
N GLY A 133 -5.55 -3.37 8.88
CA GLY A 133 -6.29 -2.19 8.40
C GLY A 133 -7.81 -2.31 8.58
N ARG A 134 -8.32 -3.53 8.75
CA ARG A 134 -9.74 -3.83 8.97
C ARG A 134 -10.16 -3.79 10.45
N LEU A 135 -9.22 -3.69 11.39
CA LEU A 135 -9.52 -3.64 12.82
C LEU A 135 -9.97 -2.25 13.26
N THR A 136 -10.83 -2.22 14.28
CA THR A 136 -11.18 -0.96 14.96
C THR A 136 -10.03 -0.49 15.86
N ALA A 137 -10.03 0.79 16.21
CA ALA A 137 -8.99 1.38 17.08
C ALA A 137 -8.83 0.62 18.42
N ARG A 138 -9.95 0.23 19.05
CA ARG A 138 -9.94 -0.53 20.30
C ARG A 138 -9.34 -1.93 20.13
N GLN A 139 -9.71 -2.62 19.04
CA GLN A 139 -9.17 -3.95 18.75
C GLN A 139 -7.67 -3.93 18.49
N LEU A 140 -7.15 -2.86 17.89
CA LEU A 140 -5.74 -2.72 17.59
C LEU A 140 -4.85 -2.64 18.86
N GLU A 141 -5.40 -2.19 19.98
CA GLU A 141 -4.68 -2.16 21.27
C GLU A 141 -4.68 -3.53 21.96
N THR A 142 -5.81 -4.24 21.89
CA THR A 142 -6.02 -5.51 22.61
C THR A 142 -5.40 -6.71 21.90
N VAL A 143 -5.35 -6.67 20.57
CA VAL A 143 -4.90 -7.81 19.78
C VAL A 143 -3.38 -7.90 19.82
N ASP A 144 -2.87 -9.12 19.89
CA ASP A 144 -1.47 -9.36 19.63
C ASP A 144 -1.18 -9.20 18.13
N LEU A 145 -0.65 -8.02 17.80
CA LEU A 145 -0.29 -7.64 16.42
C LEU A 145 0.72 -8.62 15.81
N ASP A 146 1.44 -9.39 16.62
CA ASP A 146 2.48 -10.27 16.12
C ASP A 146 1.94 -11.54 15.47
N THR A 147 0.83 -12.06 16.01
CA THR A 147 0.22 -13.34 15.63
C THR A 147 -1.06 -13.16 14.83
N TYR A 148 -1.63 -11.95 14.81
CA TYR A 148 -2.92 -11.71 14.19
C TYR A 148 -2.91 -11.79 12.66
N GLY A 149 -3.59 -12.79 12.09
CA GLY A 149 -3.89 -12.88 10.66
C GLY A 149 -2.68 -13.17 9.76
N PRO A 150 -2.93 -13.52 8.49
CA PRO A 150 -1.87 -13.84 7.54
C PRO A 150 -1.04 -12.61 7.20
N MET A 151 0.24 -12.86 6.88
CA MET A 151 1.14 -11.84 6.32
C MET A 151 0.60 -11.36 4.97
N ALA A 152 0.66 -10.05 4.74
CA ALA A 152 0.31 -9.49 3.44
C ALA A 152 1.45 -9.66 2.43
N ASP A 153 1.08 -9.80 1.15
CA ASP A 153 2.02 -9.80 0.05
C ASP A 153 2.58 -8.37 -0.20
N PRO A 154 3.82 -8.24 -0.71
CA PRO A 154 4.34 -6.94 -1.13
C PRO A 154 3.44 -6.28 -2.19
N PRO A 155 3.19 -4.96 -2.11
CA PRO A 155 2.35 -4.26 -3.09
C PRO A 155 2.81 -4.35 -4.55
N SER A 156 4.09 -4.59 -4.82
CA SER A 156 4.57 -4.85 -6.19
C SER A 156 4.06 -6.19 -6.74
N PHE A 157 3.96 -7.20 -5.88
CA PHE A 157 3.45 -8.52 -6.25
C PHE A 157 1.94 -8.45 -6.52
N THR A 158 1.19 -7.80 -5.63
CA THR A 158 -0.27 -7.65 -5.82
C THR A 158 -0.61 -6.78 -7.03
N ALA A 159 0.13 -5.69 -7.26
CA ALA A 159 -0.06 -4.83 -8.44
C ALA A 159 0.20 -5.59 -9.74
N ASN A 160 1.29 -6.36 -9.82
CA ASN A 160 1.60 -7.14 -11.01
C ASN A 160 0.52 -8.21 -11.26
N ARG A 161 0.09 -8.94 -10.23
CA ARG A 161 -0.96 -9.96 -10.36
C ARG A 161 -2.31 -9.37 -10.80
N LEU A 162 -2.64 -8.16 -10.33
CA LEU A 162 -3.84 -7.44 -10.77
C LEU A 162 -3.73 -6.98 -12.22
N ALA A 163 -2.56 -6.52 -12.66
CA ALA A 163 -2.31 -6.15 -14.04
C ALA A 163 -2.42 -7.36 -14.98
N ASP A 164 -1.81 -8.48 -14.63
CA ASP A 164 -1.88 -9.72 -15.41
C ASP A 164 -3.32 -10.24 -15.52
N ALA A 165 -4.08 -10.21 -14.41
CA ALA A 165 -5.49 -10.58 -14.40
C ALA A 165 -6.35 -9.63 -15.25
N ALA A 166 -6.08 -8.33 -15.23
CA ALA A 166 -6.77 -7.35 -16.08
C ALA A 166 -6.47 -7.58 -17.56
N GLN A 167 -5.20 -7.83 -17.90
CA GLN A 167 -4.77 -8.13 -19.26
C GLN A 167 -5.41 -9.43 -19.78
N THR A 168 -5.46 -10.47 -18.95
CA THR A 168 -6.13 -11.74 -19.29
C THR A 168 -7.63 -11.53 -19.53
N ARG A 169 -8.29 -10.71 -18.71
CA ARG A 169 -9.72 -10.36 -18.91
C ARG A 169 -9.95 -9.63 -20.22
N MET A 170 -9.11 -8.64 -20.55
CA MET A 170 -9.21 -7.90 -21.81
C MET A 170 -9.01 -8.81 -23.04
N LEU A 171 -8.11 -9.81 -22.96
CA LEU A 171 -7.91 -10.78 -24.04
C LEU A 171 -9.08 -11.75 -24.20
N MET A 172 -9.80 -12.07 -23.11
CA MET A 172 -10.95 -12.99 -23.14
C MET A 172 -12.26 -12.32 -23.53
N GLU A 173 -12.39 -10.99 -23.42
CA GLU A 173 -13.61 -10.26 -23.77
C GLU A 173 -14.05 -10.44 -25.23
N PRO A 174 -13.17 -10.29 -26.24
CA PRO A 174 -13.54 -10.51 -27.64
C PRO A 174 -14.01 -11.94 -27.90
N THR A 175 -13.37 -12.93 -27.28
CA THR A 175 -13.75 -14.34 -27.42
C THR A 175 -15.13 -14.61 -26.83
N ARG A 176 -15.43 -14.03 -25.66
CA ARG A 176 -16.74 -14.13 -25.01
C ARG A 176 -17.84 -13.43 -25.81
N GLU A 177 -17.53 -12.30 -26.46
CA GLU A 177 -18.47 -11.62 -27.35
C GLU A 177 -18.75 -12.44 -28.61
N VAL A 178 -17.72 -13.02 -29.23
CA VAL A 178 -17.87 -13.90 -30.39
C VAL A 178 -18.68 -15.15 -30.02
N GLU A 179 -18.43 -15.77 -28.86
CA GLU A 179 -19.23 -16.90 -28.37
C GLU A 179 -20.68 -16.51 -28.10
N ARG A 180 -20.93 -15.32 -27.53
CA ARG A 180 -22.29 -14.79 -27.35
C ARG A 180 -23.00 -14.58 -28.68
N GLN A 181 -22.32 -14.00 -29.66
CA GLN A 181 -22.87 -13.78 -30.99
C GLN A 181 -23.17 -15.10 -31.71
N ARG A 182 -22.28 -16.10 -31.60
CA ARG A 182 -22.51 -17.45 -32.15
C ARG A 182 -23.73 -18.12 -31.53
N ARG A 183 -23.85 -18.12 -30.19
CA ARG A 183 -25.04 -18.67 -29.51
C ARG A 183 -26.33 -17.95 -29.92
N HIS A 184 -26.27 -16.63 -30.11
CA HIS A 184 -27.44 -15.86 -30.52
C HIS A 184 -27.81 -16.10 -31.99
N ALA A 185 -26.83 -16.33 -32.87
CA ALA A 185 -27.04 -16.74 -34.25
C ALA A 185 -27.63 -18.17 -34.35
N GLU A 186 -27.15 -19.11 -33.53
CA GLU A 186 -27.71 -20.47 -33.42
C GLU A 186 -29.17 -20.44 -32.93
N LEU A 187 -29.47 -19.69 -31.87
CA LEU A 187 -30.86 -19.55 -31.38
C LEU A 187 -31.79 -18.93 -32.43
N ARG A 188 -31.28 -18.00 -33.25
CA ARG A 188 -32.04 -17.43 -34.38
C ARG A 188 -32.24 -18.43 -35.50
N SER A 189 -31.23 -19.23 -35.85
CA SER A 189 -31.35 -20.23 -36.92
C SER A 189 -32.27 -21.38 -36.54
N LEU A 190 -32.35 -21.76 -35.26
CA LEU A 190 -33.30 -22.75 -34.75
C LEU A 190 -34.76 -22.26 -34.76
N LYS A 191 -35.00 -20.96 -34.53
CA LYS A 191 -36.34 -20.37 -34.53
C LYS A 191 -36.86 -19.99 -35.93
N LEU A 192 -35.96 -19.87 -36.92
CA LEU A 192 -36.31 -19.46 -38.29
C LEU A 192 -37.19 -20.49 -39.03
N PRO A 193 -36.98 -21.81 -38.91
CA PRO A 193 -37.86 -22.84 -39.45
C PRO A 193 -39.26 -22.81 -38.81
N GLU A 194 -39.36 -22.65 -37.49
CA GLU A 194 -40.65 -22.56 -36.77
C GLU A 194 -41.48 -21.34 -37.21
N LEU A 195 -40.83 -20.19 -37.37
CA LEU A 195 -41.48 -18.97 -37.89
C LEU A 195 -41.90 -19.11 -39.35
N ARG A 196 -41.10 -19.76 -40.19
CA ARG A 196 -41.43 -20.04 -41.60
C ARG A 196 -42.58 -21.03 -41.73
N ALA A 197 -42.64 -22.06 -40.88
CA ALA A 197 -43.76 -23.01 -40.84
C ALA A 197 -45.07 -22.30 -40.48
N ARG A 198 -45.05 -21.45 -39.45
CA ARG A 198 -46.22 -20.63 -39.06
C ARG A 198 -46.68 -19.64 -40.14
N LEU A 199 -45.75 -19.06 -40.90
CA LEU A 199 -46.09 -18.17 -42.02
C LEU A 199 -46.67 -18.91 -43.22
N LYS A 200 -46.29 -20.18 -43.42
CA LYS A 200 -46.86 -21.05 -44.45
C LYS A 200 -48.29 -21.47 -44.09
N GLU A 201 -48.53 -21.81 -42.81
CA GLU A 201 -49.87 -22.11 -42.28
C GLU A 201 -50.81 -20.89 -42.33
N ALA A 202 -50.28 -19.67 -42.20
CA ALA A 202 -51.06 -18.43 -42.30
C ALA A 202 -51.28 -17.94 -43.75
N GLY A 203 -50.63 -18.56 -44.75
CA GLY A 203 -50.56 -18.09 -46.13
C GLY A 203 -51.34 -18.93 -47.15
N GLU A 204 -52.08 -19.96 -46.75
CA GLU A 204 -53.02 -20.66 -47.64
C GLU A 204 -54.41 -20.00 -47.54
N PRO A 205 -54.81 -19.15 -48.50
CA PRO A 205 -56.22 -18.80 -48.65
C PRO A 205 -56.94 -20.02 -49.24
N THR A 206 -57.88 -20.58 -48.49
CA THR A 206 -58.94 -21.44 -49.03
C THR A 206 -59.67 -20.69 -50.14
N GLY A 207 -59.50 -21.14 -51.38
CA GLY A 207 -60.19 -20.65 -52.57
C GLY A 207 -60.02 -21.63 -53.70
#